data_AF-A0A949Y8K8-F1
#
_entry.id   AF-A0A949Y8K8-F1
#
_cell.length_a   1.000
_cell.length_b   1.000
_cell.length_c   1.000
_cell.angle_alpha   90.00
_cell.angle_beta   90.00
_cell.angle_gamma   90.00
#
_symmetry.space_group_name_H-M   'P 1'
#
loop_
_entity.id
_entity.type
_entity.pdbx_description
1 polymer ?
#
loop_
_entity_poly.entity_id
_entity_poly.type
_entity_poly.pdbx_seq_one_letter_code
_entity_poly.pdbx_strand_id
1 'polypeptide(L)'
;MIRLRSSFLKLALERASIPEIKQFAQAMVTDHTKSSSSLKPIAADHGVALPENPGPLADQEFKRLEGQPGAAFDKTYIEIMVKNHEEMLHDGRPPGGRLFTGRKELAVSLSGQGAPAQGAAFRSFAPTL
;
A
#
# COMPACT_ATOMS: atom_id res chain seq x y z
N MET A 1 -7.93 3.79 -2.52
CA MET A 1 -6.56 4.28 -2.32
C MET A 1 -5.47 3.51 -3.06
N ILE A 2 -5.51 2.16 -3.15
CA ILE A 2 -4.44 1.37 -3.82
C ILE A 2 -4.26 1.74 -5.31
N ARG A 3 -5.36 1.92 -6.05
CA ARG A 3 -5.34 2.07 -7.52
C ARG A 3 -4.61 3.34 -7.98
N LEU A 4 -4.92 4.50 -7.41
CA LEU A 4 -4.32 5.76 -7.82
C LEU A 4 -2.87 5.90 -7.35
N ARG A 5 -2.51 5.38 -6.17
CA ARG A 5 -1.12 5.42 -5.72
C ARG A 5 -0.20 4.70 -6.69
N SER A 6 -0.61 3.52 -7.16
CA SER A 6 0.10 2.82 -8.24
C SER A 6 0.13 3.59 -9.56
N SER A 7 -0.84 4.47 -9.84
CA SER A 7 -0.83 5.34 -11.02
C SER A 7 0.25 6.43 -10.94
N PHE A 8 0.46 7.08 -9.79
CA PHE A 8 1.57 8.03 -9.60
C PHE A 8 2.93 7.39 -9.90
N LEU A 9 3.14 6.17 -9.40
CA LEU A 9 4.39 5.44 -9.59
C LEU A 9 4.61 5.05 -11.06
N LYS A 10 3.55 4.59 -11.75
CA LYS A 10 3.63 4.28 -13.19
C LYS A 10 3.95 5.51 -14.02
N LEU A 11 3.31 6.64 -13.72
CA LEU A 11 3.59 7.90 -14.39
C LEU A 11 5.05 8.32 -14.20
N ALA A 12 5.62 8.10 -13.02
CA ALA A 12 7.04 8.36 -12.75
C ALA A 12 7.98 7.43 -13.52
N LEU A 13 7.65 6.13 -13.64
CA LEU A 13 8.44 5.21 -14.47
C LEU A 13 8.53 5.67 -15.93
N GLU A 14 7.41 6.18 -16.45
CA GLU A 14 7.31 6.67 -17.81
C GLU A 14 8.04 8.00 -18.01
N ARG A 15 7.81 8.97 -17.12
CA ARG A 15 8.13 10.38 -17.38
C ARG A 15 9.29 10.97 -16.58
N ALA A 16 9.73 10.32 -15.50
CA ALA A 16 10.82 10.86 -14.71
C ALA A 16 12.10 10.98 -15.55
N SER A 17 12.86 12.05 -15.33
CA SER A 17 14.15 12.22 -16.02
C SER A 17 15.32 11.71 -15.18
N ILE A 18 15.15 11.68 -13.86
CA ILE A 18 16.14 11.19 -12.90
C ILE A 18 16.04 9.65 -12.76
N PRO A 19 17.12 8.89 -13.03
CA PRO A 19 17.12 7.42 -12.94
C PRO A 19 16.71 6.88 -11.56
N GLU A 20 17.12 7.55 -10.49
CA GLU A 20 16.84 7.18 -9.11
C GLU A 20 15.34 7.26 -8.80
N ILE A 21 14.61 8.23 -9.39
CA ILE A 21 13.16 8.33 -9.27
C ILE A 21 12.48 7.13 -9.92
N LYS A 22 12.97 6.68 -11.08
CA LYS A 22 12.43 5.48 -11.75
C LYS A 22 12.68 4.22 -10.94
N GLN A 23 13.88 4.05 -10.41
CA GLN A 23 14.22 2.90 -9.56
C GLN A 23 13.33 2.87 -8.31
N PHE A 24 13.17 4.01 -7.66
CA PHE A 24 12.27 4.15 -6.52
C PHE A 24 10.83 3.82 -6.89
N ALA A 25 10.32 4.36 -8.00
CA ALA A 25 8.97 4.07 -8.48
C ALA A 25 8.77 2.58 -8.75
N GLN A 26 9.76 1.88 -9.32
CA GLN A 26 9.70 0.45 -9.60
C GLN A 26 9.61 -0.39 -8.32
N ALA A 27 10.41 -0.06 -7.31
CA ALA A 27 10.37 -0.70 -6.01
C ALA A 27 8.98 -0.51 -5.36
N MET A 28 8.50 0.73 -5.34
CA MET A 28 7.20 1.06 -4.76
C MET A 28 6.02 0.39 -5.49
N VAL A 29 6.06 0.23 -6.82
CA VAL A 29 5.02 -0.52 -7.55
C VAL A 29 4.99 -1.97 -7.08
N THR A 30 6.16 -2.57 -6.92
CA THR A 30 6.31 -3.96 -6.46
C THR A 30 5.72 -4.12 -5.06
N ASP A 31 6.12 -3.25 -4.13
CA ASP A 31 5.66 -3.30 -2.74
C ASP A 31 4.15 -3.04 -2.62
N HIS A 32 3.63 -2.03 -3.32
CA HIS A 32 2.18 -1.76 -3.33
C HIS A 32 1.39 -2.91 -3.95
N THR A 33 1.89 -3.54 -5.01
CA THR A 33 1.23 -4.68 -5.64
C THR A 33 1.20 -5.87 -4.69
N LYS A 34 2.33 -6.19 -4.06
CA LYS A 34 2.44 -7.28 -3.08
C LYS A 34 1.50 -7.05 -1.89
N SER A 35 1.56 -5.87 -1.28
CA SER A 35 0.71 -5.49 -0.14
C SER A 35 -0.77 -5.58 -0.50
N SER A 36 -1.16 -5.12 -1.69
CA SER A 36 -2.55 -5.17 -2.14
C SER A 36 -3.04 -6.59 -2.37
N SER A 37 -2.21 -7.46 -2.95
CA SER A 37 -2.54 -8.87 -3.16
C SER A 37 -2.67 -9.62 -1.84
N SER A 38 -1.87 -9.29 -0.83
CA SER A 38 -1.99 -9.87 0.51
C SER A 38 -3.18 -9.32 1.31
N LEU A 39 -3.50 -8.03 1.17
CA LEU A 39 -4.55 -7.38 1.96
C LEU A 39 -5.97 -7.69 1.45
N LYS A 40 -6.16 -7.82 0.13
CA LYS A 40 -7.47 -8.13 -0.48
C LYS A 40 -8.18 -9.34 0.15
N PRO A 41 -7.57 -10.54 0.26
CA PRO A 41 -8.25 -11.69 0.84
C PRO A 41 -8.57 -11.48 2.32
N ILE A 42 -7.68 -10.83 3.07
CA ILE A 42 -7.89 -10.51 4.49
C ILE A 42 -9.09 -9.56 4.66
N ALA A 43 -9.16 -8.52 3.82
CA ALA A 43 -10.27 -7.57 3.86
C ALA A 43 -11.60 -8.24 3.50
N ALA A 44 -11.61 -9.15 2.52
CA ALA A 44 -12.78 -9.93 2.15
C ALA A 44 -13.25 -10.86 3.28
N ASP A 45 -12.31 -11.55 3.94
CA ASP A 45 -12.59 -12.45 5.08
C ASP A 45 -13.24 -11.70 6.26
N HIS A 46 -12.82 -10.46 6.49
CA HIS A 46 -13.37 -9.61 7.55
C HIS A 46 -14.56 -8.74 7.09
N GLY A 47 -15.06 -8.89 5.86
CA GLY A 47 -16.17 -8.08 5.34
C GLY A 47 -15.86 -6.59 5.22
N VAL A 48 -14.57 -6.21 5.18
CA VAL A 48 -14.12 -4.83 5.08
C VAL A 48 -13.95 -4.47 3.61
N ALA A 49 -14.68 -3.45 3.15
CA ALA A 49 -14.49 -2.90 1.82
C ALA A 49 -13.20 -2.09 1.74
N LEU A 50 -12.30 -2.46 0.83
CA LEU A 50 -11.13 -1.64 0.54
C LEU A 50 -11.54 -0.40 -0.28
N PRO A 51 -11.00 0.79 0.03
CA PRO A 51 -11.31 1.98 -0.73
C PRO A 51 -10.80 1.81 -2.17
N GLU A 52 -11.71 1.82 -3.14
CA GLU A 52 -11.39 1.61 -4.56
C GLU A 52 -10.91 2.90 -5.23
N ASN A 53 -11.49 4.03 -4.84
CA ASN A 53 -11.17 5.32 -5.44
C ASN A 53 -10.14 6.10 -4.61
N PRO A 54 -9.34 6.94 -5.27
CA PRO A 54 -8.69 8.05 -4.61
C PRO A 54 -9.71 9.07 -4.11
N GLY A 55 -9.33 9.84 -3.09
CA GLY A 55 -10.05 11.05 -2.72
C GLY A 55 -9.75 12.20 -3.71
N PRO A 56 -10.59 13.24 -3.75
CA PRO A 56 -10.47 14.34 -4.72
C PRO A 56 -9.13 15.07 -4.69
N LEU A 57 -8.48 15.13 -3.52
CA LEU A 57 -7.14 15.72 -3.37
C LEU A 57 -6.09 14.96 -4.18
N ALA A 58 -6.13 13.62 -4.14
CA ALA A 58 -5.15 12.80 -4.85
C ALA A 58 -5.37 12.88 -6.38
N ASP A 59 -6.61 13.01 -6.85
CA ASP A 59 -6.90 13.24 -8.27
C ASP A 59 -6.35 14.59 -8.75
N GLN A 60 -6.48 15.63 -7.93
CA GLN A 60 -5.92 16.95 -8.23
C GLN A 60 -4.39 16.92 -8.29
N GLU A 61 -3.75 16.25 -7.33
CA GLU A 61 -2.30 16.07 -7.31
C GLU A 61 -1.81 15.27 -8.52
N PHE A 62 -2.56 14.25 -8.95
CA PHE A 62 -2.21 13.45 -10.12
C PHE A 62 -2.24 14.31 -11.39
N LYS A 63 -3.32 15.06 -11.60
CA LYS A 63 -3.44 15.99 -12.74
C LYS A 63 -2.34 17.06 -12.72
N ARG A 64 -2.01 17.59 -11.53
CA ARG A 64 -0.91 18.55 -11.38
C ARG A 64 0.41 17.94 -11.85
N LEU A 65 0.72 16.73 -11.40
CA LEU A 65 1.95 16.02 -11.77
C LEU A 65 2.00 15.72 -13.28
N GLU A 66 0.90 15.22 -13.85
CA GLU A 66 0.78 14.92 -15.28
C GLU A 66 1.04 16.14 -16.18
N GLY A 67 0.67 17.32 -15.72
CA GLY A 67 0.91 18.58 -16.43
C GLY A 67 2.36 19.09 -16.36
N GLN A 68 3.24 18.52 -15.53
CA GLN A 68 4.61 19.01 -15.39
C GLN A 68 5.57 18.38 -16.42
N PRO A 69 6.47 19.17 -17.02
CA PRO A 69 7.52 18.67 -17.90
C PRO A 69 8.86 18.47 -17.17
N GLY A 70 9.66 17.49 -17.63
CA GLY A 70 11.09 17.34 -17.31
C GLY A 70 11.42 17.47 -15.81
N ALA A 71 12.38 18.34 -15.47
CA ALA A 71 12.79 18.52 -14.07
C ALA A 71 11.66 19.02 -13.14
N ALA A 72 10.67 19.74 -13.67
CA ALA A 72 9.51 20.16 -12.87
C ALA A 72 8.61 18.98 -12.50
N PHE A 73 8.55 17.96 -13.36
CA PHE A 73 7.89 16.69 -13.07
C PHE A 73 8.57 15.98 -11.91
N ASP A 74 9.89 15.80 -11.98
CA ASP A 74 10.67 15.10 -10.96
C ASP A 74 10.54 15.74 -9.58
N LYS A 75 10.66 17.07 -9.52
CA LYS A 75 10.46 17.83 -8.27
C LYS A 75 9.04 17.66 -7.72
N THR A 76 8.04 17.82 -8.58
CA THR A 76 6.63 17.70 -8.19
C THR A 76 6.30 16.29 -7.69
N TYR A 77 6.86 15.26 -8.32
CA TYR A 77 6.68 13.87 -7.90
C TYR A 77 7.24 13.65 -6.49
N ILE A 78 8.47 14.09 -6.22
CA ILE A 78 9.08 13.95 -4.89
C ILE A 78 8.25 14.66 -3.82
N GLU A 79 7.83 15.90 -4.07
CA GLU A 79 7.00 16.67 -3.14
C GLU A 79 5.70 15.94 -2.76
N ILE A 80 4.98 15.40 -3.77
CA ILE A 80 3.73 14.66 -3.55
C ILE A 80 4.00 13.37 -2.76
N MET A 81 5.07 12.65 -3.10
CA MET A 81 5.39 11.39 -2.44
C MET A 81 5.79 11.59 -0.99
N VAL A 82 6.63 12.59 -0.68
CA VAL A 82 7.02 12.93 0.70
C VAL A 82 5.79 13.33 1.50
N LYS A 83 5.02 14.31 1.02
CA LYS A 83 3.80 14.76 1.69
C LYS A 83 2.84 13.59 1.99
N ASN A 84 2.56 12.75 1.00
CA ASN A 84 1.64 11.63 1.18
C ASN A 84 2.17 10.57 2.16
N HIS A 85 3.49 10.36 2.24
CA HIS A 85 4.07 9.44 3.22
C HIS A 85 4.16 10.07 4.62
N GLU A 86 4.44 11.36 4.73
CA GLU A 86 4.44 12.10 6.00
C GLU A 86 3.03 12.18 6.60
N GLU A 87 2.01 12.44 5.78
CA GLU A 87 0.61 12.42 6.23
C GLU A 87 0.21 11.03 6.76
N MET A 88 0.68 9.95 6.14
CA MET A 88 0.45 8.58 6.65
C MET A 88 1.16 8.30 7.98
N LEU A 89 2.26 8.98 8.26
CA LEU A 89 3.05 8.78 9.49
C LEU A 89 2.53 9.65 10.64
N HIS A 90 2.13 10.89 10.34
CA HIS A 90 1.69 11.86 11.34
C HIS A 90 0.20 11.76 11.65
N ASP A 91 -0.62 11.38 10.66
CA ASP A 91 -2.03 11.15 10.85
C ASP A 91 -2.32 9.65 10.71
N GLY A 92 -2.69 9.02 11.83
CA GLY A 92 -3.37 7.72 11.80
C GLY A 92 -4.76 7.77 11.13
N ARG A 93 -5.06 8.80 10.33
CA ARG A 93 -6.29 9.05 9.57
C ARG A 93 -5.90 9.62 8.19
N PRO A 94 -6.52 9.15 7.10
CA PRO A 94 -6.29 9.74 5.78
C PRO A 94 -7.10 11.04 5.60
N PRO A 95 -6.56 12.06 4.87
CA PRO A 95 -7.35 13.20 4.43
C PRO A 95 -8.45 12.72 3.46
N GLY A 96 -9.71 12.84 3.89
CA GLY A 96 -10.90 12.47 3.13
C GLY A 96 -11.59 11.15 3.51
N GLY A 97 -11.15 10.44 4.56
CA GLY A 97 -11.78 9.20 5.02
C GLY A 97 -12.69 9.39 6.23
N ARG A 98 -13.99 9.06 6.09
CA ARG A 98 -14.95 8.98 7.20
C ARG A 98 -14.45 7.96 8.25
N LEU A 99 -14.68 8.29 9.51
CA LEU A 99 -14.19 7.67 10.75
C LEU A 99 -14.09 6.13 10.71
N PHE A 100 -12.90 5.59 10.99
CA PHE A 100 -12.74 4.22 11.50
C PHE A 100 -13.22 4.20 12.96
N THR A 101 -14.52 4.06 13.18
CA THR A 101 -15.07 3.72 14.49
C THR A 101 -14.79 2.25 14.78
N GLY A 102 -13.62 1.93 15.34
CA GLY A 102 -13.29 0.55 15.72
C GLY A 102 -11.92 0.34 16.37
N ARG A 103 -11.22 1.40 16.77
CA ARG A 103 -9.79 1.32 17.13
C ARG A 103 -9.49 0.90 18.57
N LYS A 104 -10.40 0.17 19.25
CA LYS A 104 -10.09 -0.40 20.58
C LYS A 104 -9.84 -1.91 20.60
N GLU A 105 -10.22 -2.68 19.58
CA GLU A 105 -10.10 -4.15 19.66
C GLU A 105 -8.94 -4.75 18.84
N LEU A 106 -8.45 -4.08 17.80
CA LEU A 106 -7.40 -4.66 16.94
C LEU A 106 -5.99 -4.62 17.55
N ALA A 107 -5.70 -3.62 18.40
CA ALA A 107 -4.38 -3.45 19.01
C ALA A 107 -4.09 -4.48 20.13
N VAL A 108 -5.12 -5.10 20.70
CA VAL A 108 -4.97 -6.13 21.75
C VAL A 108 -4.74 -7.52 21.15
N SER A 109 -5.19 -7.77 19.92
CA SER A 109 -5.08 -9.09 19.29
C SER A 109 -3.73 -9.36 18.62
N LEU A 110 -2.99 -8.31 18.21
CA LEU A 110 -1.70 -8.44 17.53
C LEU A 110 -0.49 -8.57 18.47
N SER A 111 -0.69 -8.42 19.78
CA SER A 111 0.37 -8.54 20.80
C SER A 111 0.50 -9.94 21.42
N GLY A 112 -0.29 -10.93 20.97
CA GLY A 112 -0.35 -12.24 21.63
C GLY A 112 -0.50 -13.42 20.68
N GLN A 113 0.55 -13.77 19.93
CA GLN A 113 0.94 -15.17 19.70
C GLN A 113 2.25 -15.26 18.92
N GLY A 114 3.27 -15.75 19.62
CA GLY A 114 4.51 -16.22 19.02
C GLY A 114 4.27 -17.48 18.19
N ALA A 115 5.04 -17.59 17.11
CA ALA A 115 5.13 -18.76 16.26
C ALA A 115 5.51 -20.03 17.05
N PRO A 116 5.21 -21.21 16.50
CA PRO A 116 6.25 -22.23 16.44
C PRO A 116 6.55 -22.68 15.01
N ALA A 117 7.82 -23.03 14.84
CA ALA A 117 8.47 -23.45 13.63
C ALA A 117 8.07 -24.85 13.16
N GLN A 118 8.05 -24.99 11.83
CA GLN A 118 8.56 -26.09 10.98
C GLN A 118 8.47 -27.56 11.46
N GLY A 119 7.90 -28.41 10.59
CA GLY A 119 8.10 -29.85 10.62
C GLY A 119 7.31 -30.58 9.53
N ALA A 120 7.89 -30.71 8.34
CA ALA A 120 7.38 -31.54 7.27
C ALA A 120 7.75 -33.03 7.47
N ALA A 121 6.91 -33.91 6.90
CA ALA A 121 7.22 -35.22 6.32
C ALA A 121 6.83 -36.53 7.07
N PHE A 122 5.99 -37.30 6.34
CA PHE A 122 6.08 -38.74 6.02
C PHE A 122 5.41 -39.83 6.90
N ARG A 123 4.37 -40.43 6.28
CA ARG A 123 4.00 -41.86 6.14
C ARG A 123 3.46 -42.69 7.33
N SER A 124 2.21 -43.15 7.12
CA SER A 124 1.76 -44.56 7.09
C SER A 124 2.46 -45.59 8.00
N PHE A 125 1.73 -46.18 8.94
CA PHE A 125 1.34 -47.62 8.97
C PHE A 125 0.50 -47.88 10.23
N ALA A 126 -0.66 -48.53 10.07
CA ALA A 126 -1.37 -49.19 11.17
C ALA A 126 -0.61 -50.47 11.59
N PRO A 127 -0.87 -51.01 12.80
CA PRO A 127 -1.60 -52.28 12.78
C PRO A 127 -2.62 -52.48 13.91
N THR A 128 -3.51 -53.40 13.60
CA THR A 128 -4.51 -54.14 14.38
C THR A 128 -3.97 -54.75 15.67
N LEU A 129 -4.80 -54.78 16.71
CA LEU A 129 -5.27 -55.99 17.41
C LEU A 129 -6.61 -55.70 18.08
#